data_AF-A0A1G3J2H7-F1
#
_entry.id   AF-A0A1G3J2H7-F1
#
_cell.length_a   1.000
_cell.length_b   1.000
_cell.length_c   1.000
_cell.angle_alpha   90.00
_cell.angle_beta   90.00
_cell.angle_gamma   90.00
#
_symmetry.space_group_name_H-M   'P 1'
#
loop_
_entity.id
_entity.type
_entity.pdbx_description
1 polymer ?
#
loop_
_entity_poly.entity_id
_entity_poly.type
_entity_poly.pdbx_seq_one_letter_code
_entity_poly.pdbx_strand_id
1 'polypeptide(L)' 'MKKVSFEQLGLVNLSAEETQEINGGEIGTWLKKAGIAGLAYDVIDNWSTIKKGFLAGWNSLK' A
#
# COMPACT_ATOMS: atom_id res chain seq x y z
N MET A 1 3.83 -11.97 28.05
CA MET A 1 3.04 -10.72 28.07
C MET A 1 1.59 -11.07 28.37
N LYS A 2 0.96 -10.42 29.37
CA LYS A 2 -0.48 -10.58 29.66
C LYS A 2 -1.26 -9.93 28.51
N LYS A 3 -2.21 -10.66 27.90
CA LYS A 3 -3.10 -10.09 26.88
C LYS A 3 -4.09 -9.16 27.59
N VAL A 4 -4.05 -7.87 27.27
CA VAL A 4 -4.99 -6.85 27.75
C VAL A 4 -6.20 -6.88 26.81
N SER A 5 -7.41 -6.86 27.35
CA SER A 5 -8.63 -6.86 26.51
C SER A 5 -8.89 -5.48 25.92
N PHE A 6 -9.64 -5.42 24.81
CA PHE A 6 -10.04 -4.14 24.20
C PHE A 6 -10.84 -3.25 25.16
N GLU A 7 -11.69 -3.86 25.99
CA GLU A 7 -12.46 -3.17 27.03
C GLU A 7 -11.55 -2.47 28.05
N GLN A 8 -10.43 -3.08 28.43
CA GLN A 8 -9.44 -2.47 29.34
C GLN A 8 -8.70 -1.29 28.70
N LEU A 9 -8.72 -1.19 27.37
CA LEU A 9 -8.14 -0.09 26.60
C LEU A 9 -9.20 0.94 26.19
N GLY A 10 -10.47 0.78 26.59
CA GLY A 10 -11.58 1.64 26.18
C GLY A 10 -11.91 1.54 24.69
N LEU A 11 -11.57 0.41 24.05
CA LEU A 11 -11.76 0.15 22.63
C LEU A 11 -12.96 -0.76 22.40
N VAL A 12 -13.64 -0.57 21.27
CA VAL A 12 -14.73 -1.42 20.79
C VAL A 12 -14.25 -2.27 19.62
N ASN A 13 -14.81 -3.48 19.47
CA ASN A 13 -14.57 -4.28 18.27
C ASN A 13 -15.25 -3.61 17.08
N LEU A 14 -14.54 -3.58 15.96
CA LEU A 14 -15.08 -3.13 14.68
C LEU A 14 -16.09 -4.15 14.15
N SER A 15 -17.12 -3.66 13.45
CA SER A 15 -17.98 -4.51 12.64
C SER A 15 -17.19 -5.17 11.51
N ALA A 16 -17.76 -6.21 10.89
CA ALA A 16 -17.17 -6.82 9.71
C ALA A 16 -17.03 -5.82 8.56
N GLU A 17 -18.00 -4.91 8.39
CA GLU A 17 -17.95 -3.86 7.36
C GLU A 17 -16.86 -2.83 7.65
N GLU A 18 -16.78 -2.34 8.90
CA GLU A 18 -15.75 -1.36 9.30
C GLU A 18 -14.34 -1.96 9.17
N THR A 19 -14.19 -3.24 9.51
CA THR A 19 -12.94 -3.98 9.32
C THR A 19 -12.58 -4.09 7.84
N GLN A 20 -13.57 -4.37 6.99
CA GLN A 20 -13.34 -4.49 5.55
C GLN A 20 -12.98 -3.14 4.91
N GLU A 21 -13.63 -2.05 5.32
CA GLU A 21 -13.34 -0.70 4.84
C GLU A 21 -11.92 -0.25 5.23
N ILE A 22 -11.53 -0.45 6.50
CA ILE A 22 -10.18 -0.12 6.97
C ILE A 22 -9.10 -0.97 6.27
N ASN A 23 -9.41 -2.24 5.98
CA ASN A 23 -8.48 -3.12 5.27
C ASN A 23 -8.46 -2.90 3.74
N GLY A 24 -9.21 -1.92 3.23
CA GLY A 24 -9.24 -1.56 1.80
C GLY A 24 -10.03 -2.53 0.93
N GLY A 25 -10.96 -3.27 1.52
CA GLY A 25 -11.79 -4.28 0.86
C GLY A 25 -11.07 -5.60 0.60
N GLU A 26 -11.85 -6.66 0.41
CA GLU A 26 -11.35 -7.96 0.00
C GLU A 26 -11.12 -7.98 -1.52
N ILE A 27 -10.11 -7.25 -1.98
CA ILE A 27 -9.70 -7.29 -3.39
C ILE A 27 -9.04 -8.65 -3.62
N GLY A 28 -9.63 -9.45 -4.52
CA GLY A 28 -9.16 -10.81 -4.81
C GLY A 28 -7.65 -10.84 -5.05
N THR A 29 -6.95 -11.84 -4.49
CA THR A 29 -5.49 -11.93 -4.55
C THR A 29 -4.95 -11.89 -5.98
N TRP A 30 -5.71 -12.42 -6.95
CA TRP A 30 -5.36 -12.38 -8.37
C TRP A 30 -5.38 -10.95 -8.94
N LEU A 31 -6.32 -10.11 -8.52
CA LEU A 31 -6.45 -8.72 -8.97
C LEU A 31 -5.35 -7.85 -8.36
N LYS A 32 -5.02 -8.05 -7.07
CA LYS A 32 -3.85 -7.40 -6.45
C LYS A 32 -2.55 -7.75 -7.19
N LYS A 33 -2.37 -9.04 -7.53
CA LYS A 33 -1.20 -9.50 -8.30
C LYS A 33 -1.15 -8.91 -9.72
N ALA A 34 -2.28 -8.89 -10.43
CA ALA A 34 -2.38 -8.29 -11.76
C ALA A 34 -2.07 -6.79 -11.72
N GLY A 35 -2.58 -6.07 -10.72
CA GLY A 35 -2.27 -4.65 -10.51
C GLY A 35 -0.79 -4.40 -10.28
N ILE A 36 -0.14 -5.18 -9.41
CA ILE A 36 1.30 -5.07 -9.17
C ILE A 36 2.11 -5.39 -10.43
N ALA A 37 1.72 -6.42 -11.18
CA ALA A 37 2.39 -6.78 -12.43
C ALA A 37 2.28 -5.68 -13.50
N GLY A 38 1.10 -5.05 -13.63
CA GLY A 38 0.89 -3.91 -14.52
C GLY A 38 1.75 -2.72 -14.13
N LEU A 39 1.78 -2.36 -12.83
CA LEU A 39 2.65 -1.30 -12.33
C LEU A 39 4.14 -1.61 -12.57
N ALA A 40 4.56 -2.86 -12.35
CA ALA A 40 5.93 -3.27 -12.60
C ALA A 40 6.30 -3.16 -14.09
N TYR A 41 5.39 -3.55 -14.97
CA TYR A 41 5.57 -3.41 -16.42
C TYR A 41 5.70 -1.93 -16.82
N ASP A 42 4.81 -1.07 -16.35
CA ASP A 42 4.85 0.37 -16.63
C ASP A 42 6.14 1.02 -16.13
N VAL A 43 6.61 0.63 -14.94
CA VAL A 43 7.88 1.11 -14.39
C VAL A 43 9.07 0.66 -15.25
N ILE A 44 9.06 -0.58 -15.74
CA ILE A 44 10.12 -1.09 -16.61
C ILE A 44 10.12 -0.34 -17.94
N ASP A 45 8.96 -0.19 -18.58
CA ASP A 45 8.82 0.49 -19.87
C ASP A 45 9.23 1.97 -19.78
N ASN A 46 8.90 2.62 -18.65
CA ASN A 46 9.21 4.01 -18.41
C ASN A 46 10.50 4.24 -17.60
N TRP A 47 11.32 3.21 -17.39
CA TRP A 47 12.49 3.28 -16.51
C TRP A 47 13.47 4.38 -16.92
N SER A 48 13.67 4.58 -18.23
CA SER A 48 14.54 5.65 -18.72
C SER A 48 14.03 7.04 -18.30
N THR A 49 12.72 7.26 -18.32
CA THR A 49 12.10 8.55 -17.95
C THR A 49 12.20 8.76 -16.44
N ILE A 50 11.90 7.72 -15.66
CA ILE A 50 12.04 7.73 -14.19
C ILE A 50 13.47 8.07 -13.80
N LYS A 51 14.46 7.40 -14.40
CA LYS A 51 15.88 7.64 -14.12
C LYS A 51 16.30 9.07 -14.49
N LYS A 52 15.84 9.60 -15.62
CA LYS A 52 16.11 10.99 -16.03
C LYS A 52 15.52 11.98 -15.03
N GLY A 53 14.26 11.81 -14.63
CA GLY A 53 13.60 12.66 -13.64
C GLY A 53 14.31 12.62 -12.29
N PHE A 54 14.67 11.42 -11.82
CA PHE A 54 15.41 11.25 -10.57
C PHE A 54 16.77 11.95 -10.60
N LEU A 55 17.56 11.75 -11.66
CA LEU A 55 18.87 12.40 -11.80
C LEU A 55 18.75 13.92 -11.90
N ALA A 56 17.74 14.42 -12.60
CA ALA A 56 17.47 15.87 -12.69
C ALA A 56 17.16 16.45 -11.30
N GLY A 57 16.29 15.79 -10.52
CA GLY A 57 15.99 16.19 -9.16
C GLY A 57 17.22 16.17 -8.26
N TRP A 58 17.99 15.07 -8.27
CA TRP A 58 19.22 14.95 -7.49
C TRP A 58 20.25 16.03 -7.82
N ASN A 59 20.46 16.33 -9.09
CA ASN A 59 21.39 17.36 -9.53
C ASN A 59 20.89 18.78 -9.21
N SER A 60 19.58 19.00 -9.11
CA SER A 60 19.03 20.30 -8.69
C SER A 60 19.25 20.61 -7.19
N LEU A 61 19.58 19.58 -6.40
CA LEU A 61 19.89 19.72 -4.97
C LEU A 61 21.40 19.95 -4.71
N LYS A 62 22.23 19.92 -5.75
CA LYS A 62 23.69 20.09 -5.67
C LYS A 62 24.10 21.46 -6.19
#